data_AF-A0A1L6PP25-F1
#
_entry.id   AF-A0A1L6PP25-F1
#
_cell.length_a   1.000
_cell.length_b   1.000
_cell.length_c   1.000
_cell.angle_alpha   90.00
_cell.angle_beta   90.00
_cell.angle_gamma   90.00
#
_symmetry.space_group_name_H-M   'P 1'
#
loop_
_entity.id
_entity.type
_entity.pdbx_description
1 polymer ?
#
loop_
_entity_poly.entity_id
_entity_poly.type
_entity_poly.pdbx_seq_one_letter_code
_entity_poly.pdbx_strand_id
1 'polypeptide(L)'
;MAYLFLFGCFLLLVVVSSLAARTGYRGKVCDGAVGYEVPAAVKADPALRKRANDLVAFWCTGVAVLGAAPLVPLGVVVLSGGGKAISTWGLVAFAGYALIIGIVGGYPFEKIKQLGASAER
;
A
#
# COMPACT_ATOMS: atom_id res chain seq x y z
N MET A 1 5.52 12.92 20.51
CA MET A 1 6.54 12.33 19.60
C MET A 1 6.03 11.07 18.90
N ALA A 2 5.66 9.98 19.58
CA ALA A 2 5.23 8.73 18.92
C ALA A 2 4.04 8.89 17.95
N TYR A 3 3.05 9.73 18.29
CA TYR A 3 1.90 9.99 17.41
C TYR A 3 2.26 10.78 16.15
N LEU A 4 3.28 11.65 16.19
CA LEU A 4 3.80 12.35 14.99
C LEU A 4 4.48 11.36 14.06
N PHE A 5 5.28 10.45 14.62
CA PHE A 5 5.90 9.37 13.86
C PHE A 5 4.85 8.49 13.18
N LEU A 6 3.85 8.01 13.93
CA LEU A 6 2.76 7.20 13.36
C LEU A 6 1.97 7.97 12.29
N PHE A 7 1.66 9.25 12.52
CA PHE A 7 1.00 10.10 11.52
C PHE A 7 1.84 10.18 10.24
N GLY A 8 3.15 10.41 10.36
CA GLY A 8 4.07 10.41 9.22
C GLY A 8 4.11 9.08 8.48
N CYS A 9 4.15 7.96 9.20
CA CYS A 9 4.14 6.62 8.59
C CYS A 9 2.85 6.34 7.81
N PHE A 10 1.68 6.63 8.40
CA PHE A 10 0.40 6.46 7.71
C PHE A 10 0.28 7.41 6.51
N LEU A 11 0.74 8.66 6.65
CA LEU A 11 0.70 9.62 5.56
C LEU A 11 1.58 9.16 4.39
N LEU A 12 2.80 8.73 4.70
CA LEU A 12 3.70 8.16 3.71
C LEU A 12 3.05 6.96 3.03
N LEU A 13 2.53 6.00 3.80
CA LEU A 13 1.82 4.82 3.27
C LEU A 13 0.70 5.20 2.29
N VAL A 14 -0.17 6.15 2.66
CA VAL A 14 -1.23 6.65 1.78
C VAL A 14 -0.66 7.19 0.48
N VAL A 15 0.41 8.00 0.54
CA VAL A 15 1.05 8.57 -0.65
C VAL A 15 1.65 7.48 -1.53
N VAL A 16 2.47 6.57 -0.97
CA VAL A 16 3.12 5.53 -1.79
C VAL A 16 2.10 4.57 -2.39
N SER A 17 1.08 4.18 -1.64
CA SER A 17 0.02 3.29 -2.13
C SER A 17 -0.86 3.98 -3.17
N SER A 18 -1.13 5.27 -3.05
CA SER A 18 -1.82 6.04 -4.09
C SER A 18 -1.00 6.12 -5.39
N LEU A 19 0.32 6.31 -5.29
CA LEU A 19 1.23 6.29 -6.43
C LEU A 19 1.30 4.91 -7.09
N ALA A 20 1.33 3.84 -6.28
CA ALA A 20 1.29 2.47 -6.77
C ALA A 20 -0.04 2.18 -7.49
N ALA A 21 -1.17 2.57 -6.91
CA ALA A 21 -2.48 2.44 -7.52
C ALA A 21 -2.57 3.20 -8.85
N ARG A 22 -2.06 4.43 -8.89
CA ARG A 22 -1.96 5.23 -10.12
C ARG A 22 -1.12 4.55 -11.19
N THR A 23 -0.04 3.87 -10.81
CA THR A 23 0.80 3.10 -11.72
C THR A 23 0.03 1.90 -12.30
N GLY A 24 -0.74 1.20 -11.47
CA GLY A 24 -1.71 0.18 -11.88
C GLY A 24 -2.75 0.69 -12.87
N TYR A 25 -3.46 1.77 -12.54
CA TYR A 25 -4.47 2.36 -13.42
C TYR A 25 -3.91 2.86 -14.75
N ARG A 26 -2.62 3.26 -14.78
CA ARG A 26 -1.93 3.66 -16.01
C ARG A 26 -1.41 2.49 -16.85
N GLY A 27 -1.57 1.25 -16.40
CA GLY A 27 -1.07 0.08 -17.11
C GLY A 27 0.46 -0.08 -17.04
N LYS A 28 1.12 0.60 -16.10
CA LYS A 28 2.59 0.74 -16.06
C LYS A 28 3.28 -0.17 -15.04
N VAL A 29 2.57 -1.10 -14.40
CA VAL A 29 3.16 -2.02 -13.40
C VAL A 29 4.28 -2.87 -13.98
N CYS A 30 4.17 -3.26 -15.24
CA CYS A 30 5.16 -4.11 -15.92
C CYS A 30 6.23 -3.31 -16.69
N ASP A 31 6.20 -1.98 -16.63
CA ASP A 31 7.14 -1.11 -17.34
C ASP A 31 8.55 -1.19 -16.70
N GLY A 32 9.60 -1.34 -17.51
CA GLY A 32 10.97 -1.47 -17.00
C GLY A 32 11.59 -0.19 -16.46
N ALA A 33 11.09 0.98 -16.85
CA ALA A 33 11.62 2.28 -16.44
C ALA A 33 10.91 2.86 -15.21
N VAL A 34 9.61 2.55 -15.04
CA VAL A 34 8.76 3.17 -14.01
C VAL A 34 7.87 2.18 -13.25
N GLY A 35 7.86 0.90 -13.65
CA GLY A 35 7.08 -0.15 -13.03
C GLY A 35 7.86 -0.93 -11.98
N TYR A 36 7.34 -2.11 -11.64
CA TYR A 36 7.91 -3.00 -10.64
C TYR A 36 8.68 -4.15 -11.30
N GLU A 37 9.53 -4.81 -10.51
CA GLU A 37 10.16 -6.05 -10.93
C GLU A 37 9.11 -7.17 -10.95
N VAL A 38 8.74 -7.57 -12.17
CA VAL A 38 7.67 -8.53 -12.48
C VAL A 38 8.27 -9.65 -13.34
N PRO A 39 7.88 -10.92 -13.14
CA PRO A 39 8.41 -12.04 -13.94
C PRO A 39 8.27 -11.83 -15.44
N ALA A 40 9.26 -12.32 -16.21
CA ALA A 40 9.30 -12.14 -17.67
C ALA A 40 8.06 -12.73 -18.37
N ALA A 41 7.57 -13.88 -17.91
CA ALA A 41 6.35 -14.51 -18.43
C ALA A 41 5.13 -13.58 -18.31
N VAL A 42 4.99 -12.89 -17.16
CA VAL A 42 3.91 -11.91 -16.95
C VAL A 42 4.11 -10.66 -17.80
N LYS A 43 5.35 -10.25 -18.09
CA LYS A 43 5.65 -9.11 -18.98
C LYS A 43 5.39 -9.43 -20.45
N ALA A 44 5.50 -10.69 -20.86
CA ALA A 44 5.32 -11.14 -22.24
C ALA A 44 3.84 -11.27 -22.64
N ASP A 45 2.99 -11.74 -21.72
CA ASP A 45 1.55 -11.96 -21.99
C ASP A 45 0.71 -10.71 -21.69
N PRO A 46 0.03 -10.10 -22.69
CA PRO A 46 -0.86 -8.95 -22.50
C PRO A 46 -1.98 -9.17 -21.46
N ALA A 47 -2.52 -10.38 -21.37
CA ALA A 47 -3.59 -10.71 -20.42
C ALA A 47 -3.06 -10.75 -18.99
N LEU A 48 -1.88 -11.36 -18.77
CA LEU A 48 -1.22 -11.39 -17.46
C LEU A 48 -0.75 -9.99 -17.03
N ARG A 49 -0.25 -9.17 -17.96
CA ARG A 49 0.06 -7.75 -17.70
C ARG A 49 -1.16 -6.99 -17.21
N LYS A 50 -2.30 -7.13 -17.91
CA LYS A 50 -3.53 -6.44 -17.50
C LYS A 50 -3.94 -6.86 -16.09
N ARG A 51 -3.92 -8.16 -15.81
CA ARG A 51 -4.24 -8.69 -14.48
C ARG A 51 -3.31 -8.18 -13.38
N ALA A 52 -2.00 -8.07 -13.67
CA ALA A 52 -1.03 -7.49 -12.73
C ALA A 52 -1.33 -6.02 -12.44
N ASN A 53 -1.67 -5.24 -13.47
CA ASN A 53 -2.07 -3.85 -13.32
C ASN A 53 -3.35 -3.69 -12.47
N ASP A 54 -4.38 -4.50 -12.76
CA ASP A 54 -5.65 -4.47 -12.04
C ASP A 54 -5.48 -4.87 -10.57
N LEU A 55 -4.64 -5.87 -10.28
CA LEU A 55 -4.30 -6.27 -8.91
C LEU A 55 -3.65 -5.13 -8.12
N VAL A 56 -2.61 -4.50 -8.66
CA VAL A 56 -1.93 -3.38 -7.99
C VAL A 56 -2.88 -2.20 -7.83
N ALA A 57 -3.66 -1.86 -8.87
CA ALA A 57 -4.63 -0.77 -8.81
C ALA A 57 -5.65 -0.97 -7.68
N PHE A 58 -6.28 -2.14 -7.62
CA PHE A 58 -7.32 -2.43 -6.64
C PHE A 58 -6.76 -2.48 -5.21
N TRP A 59 -5.73 -3.30 -4.98
CA TRP A 59 -5.21 -3.51 -3.63
C TRP A 59 -4.51 -2.27 -3.07
N CYS A 60 -3.71 -1.56 -3.87
CA CYS A 60 -3.06 -0.34 -3.40
C CYS A 60 -4.06 0.81 -3.19
N THR A 61 -5.18 0.86 -3.92
CA THR A 61 -6.28 1.80 -3.62
C THR A 61 -6.91 1.47 -2.27
N GLY A 62 -7.22 0.20 -2.01
CA GLY A 62 -7.74 -0.24 -0.71
C GLY A 62 -6.80 0.13 0.43
N VAL A 63 -5.50 -0.11 0.27
CA VAL A 63 -4.46 0.28 1.24
C VAL A 63 -4.43 1.79 1.46
N ALA A 64 -4.51 2.60 0.40
CA ALA A 64 -4.52 4.06 0.53
C ALA A 64 -5.75 4.55 1.31
N VAL A 65 -6.93 3.98 1.06
CA VAL A 65 -8.16 4.32 1.78
C VAL A 65 -8.06 3.91 3.26
N LEU A 66 -7.61 2.69 3.54
CA LEU A 66 -7.45 2.19 4.91
C LEU A 66 -6.37 2.97 5.67
N GLY A 67 -5.25 3.29 5.03
CA GLY A 67 -4.17 4.08 5.60
C GLY A 67 -4.57 5.51 5.94
N ALA A 68 -5.59 6.07 5.28
CA ALA A 68 -6.08 7.42 5.56
C ALA A 68 -6.92 7.49 6.84
N ALA A 69 -7.60 6.41 7.23
CA ALA A 69 -8.49 6.42 8.39
C ALA A 69 -7.77 6.81 9.72
N PRO A 70 -6.58 6.27 10.04
CA PRO A 70 -5.79 6.68 11.19
C PRO A 70 -5.34 8.15 11.19
N LEU A 71 -5.23 8.79 10.03
CA LEU A 71 -4.75 10.17 9.92
C LEU A 71 -5.70 11.17 10.59
N VAL A 72 -7.00 10.87 10.65
CA VAL A 72 -7.98 11.75 11.29
C VAL A 72 -7.74 11.88 12.80
N PRO A 73 -7.81 10.81 13.61
CA PRO A 73 -7.57 10.91 15.05
C PRO A 73 -6.13 11.33 15.36
N LEU A 74 -5.13 10.85 14.61
CA LEU A 74 -3.74 11.26 14.79
C LEU A 74 -3.55 12.75 14.48
N GLY A 75 -4.16 13.25 13.41
CA GLY A 75 -4.12 14.66 13.02
C GLY A 75 -4.77 15.56 14.05
N VAL A 76 -5.91 15.17 14.63
CA VAL A 76 -6.53 15.90 15.74
C VAL A 76 -5.59 16.03 16.95
N VAL A 77 -4.85 14.96 17.27
CA VAL A 77 -3.87 14.99 18.35
C VAL A 77 -2.68 15.90 18.00
N VAL A 78 -2.17 15.82 16.78
CA VAL A 78 -1.06 16.67 16.29
C VAL A 78 -1.43 18.15 16.33
N LEU A 79 -2.63 18.51 15.86
CA LEU A 79 -3.12 19.90 15.83
C LEU A 79 -3.45 20.44 17.22
N SER A 80 -3.66 19.57 18.22
CA SER A 80 -3.95 19.99 19.60
C SER A 80 -2.74 20.57 20.35
N GLY A 81 -1.55 20.58 19.75
CA GLY A 81 -0.34 21.15 20.37
C GLY A 81 0.09 20.44 21.66
N GLY A 82 -0.34 19.20 21.88
CA GLY A 82 -0.09 18.44 23.11
C GLY A 82 -1.24 18.43 24.13
N GLY A 83 -2.35 19.12 23.84
CA GLY A 83 -3.55 19.09 24.69
C GLY A 83 -4.31 17.76 24.68
N LYS A 84 -4.02 16.87 23.73
CA LYS A 84 -4.53 15.49 23.69
C LYS A 84 -3.36 14.50 23.63
N ALA A 85 -3.53 13.36 24.30
CA ALA A 85 -2.57 12.26 24.28
C ALA A 85 -3.26 10.96 23.84
N ILE A 86 -2.50 10.10 23.17
CA ILE A 86 -2.94 8.75 22.82
C ILE A 86 -2.40 7.81 23.91
N SER A 87 -3.25 6.97 24.46
CA SER A 87 -2.85 5.97 25.45
C SER A 87 -1.92 4.93 24.82
N THR A 88 -1.15 4.22 25.66
CA THR A 88 -0.28 3.13 25.19
C THR A 88 -1.05 2.08 24.39
N TRP A 89 -2.26 1.72 24.84
CA TRP A 89 -3.14 0.79 24.12
C TRP A 89 -3.60 1.34 22.76
N GLY A 90 -3.84 2.65 22.65
CA GLY A 90 -4.11 3.28 21.36
C GLY A 90 -2.94 3.16 20.40
N LEU A 91 -1.70 3.34 20.88
CA LEU A 91 -0.50 3.15 20.05
C LEU A 91 -0.35 1.70 19.58
N VAL A 92 -0.60 0.73 20.46
CA VAL A 92 -0.59 -0.70 20.10
C VAL A 92 -1.64 -1.01 19.03
N ALA A 93 -2.85 -0.45 19.16
CA ALA A 93 -3.90 -0.63 18.16
C ALA A 93 -3.49 -0.06 16.79
N PHE A 94 -2.90 1.15 16.75
CA PHE A 94 -2.39 1.73 15.49
C PHE A 94 -1.25 0.89 14.87
N ALA A 95 -0.35 0.36 15.69
CA ALA A 95 0.73 -0.50 15.21
C ALA A 95 0.18 -1.82 14.63
N GLY A 96 -0.76 -2.48 15.32
CA GLY A 96 -1.42 -3.68 14.83
C GLY A 96 -2.20 -3.43 13.53
N TYR A 97 -2.88 -2.29 13.45
CA TYR A 97 -3.58 -1.88 12.23
C TYR A 97 -2.61 -1.64 11.06
N ALA A 98 -1.48 -0.97 11.31
CA ALA A 98 -0.45 -0.76 10.28
C ALA A 98 0.12 -2.09 9.75
N LEU A 99 0.33 -3.08 10.63
CA LEU A 99 0.78 -4.42 10.22
C LEU A 99 -0.23 -5.09 9.28
N ILE A 100 -1.51 -5.06 9.62
CA ILE A 100 -2.57 -5.64 8.78
C ILE A 100 -2.58 -4.98 7.40
N ILE A 101 -2.51 -3.65 7.34
CA ILE A 101 -2.47 -2.94 6.06
C ILE A 101 -1.21 -3.29 5.26
N GLY A 102 -0.06 -3.44 5.92
CA GLY A 102 1.19 -3.86 5.27
C GLY A 102 1.05 -5.22 4.58
N ILE A 103 0.40 -6.18 5.24
CA ILE A 103 0.12 -7.51 4.65
C ILE A 103 -0.79 -7.38 3.42
N VAL A 104 -1.87 -6.58 3.54
CA VAL A 104 -2.81 -6.31 2.45
C VAL A 104 -2.12 -5.66 1.24
N GLY A 105 -1.19 -4.73 1.47
CA GLY A 105 -0.41 -4.08 0.42
C GLY A 105 0.62 -4.98 -0.26
N GLY A 106 1.13 -6.00 0.44
CA GLY A 106 2.04 -7.01 -0.12
C GLY A 106 1.34 -8.05 -1.00
N TYR A 107 0.06 -8.32 -0.74
CA TYR A 107 -0.73 -9.33 -1.45
C TYR A 107 -0.67 -9.26 -3.00
N PRO A 108 -0.87 -8.11 -3.67
CA PRO A 108 -0.84 -8.05 -5.12
C PRO A 108 0.52 -8.46 -5.70
N PHE A 109 1.62 -8.07 -5.07
CA PHE A 109 2.97 -8.40 -5.55
C PHE A 109 3.27 -9.89 -5.41
N GLU A 110 2.84 -10.49 -4.31
CA GLU A 110 2.97 -11.94 -4.11
C GLU A 110 2.14 -12.73 -5.12
N LYS A 111 0.93 -12.25 -5.43
CA LYS A 111 0.10 -12.84 -6.49
C LYS A 111 0.72 -12.71 -7.88
N ILE A 112 1.37 -11.59 -8.19
CA ILE A 112 2.05 -11.40 -9.47
C ILE A 112 3.23 -12.37 -9.63
N LYS A 113 3.99 -12.62 -8.56
CA LYS A 113 5.05 -13.64 -8.57
C LYS A 113 4.49 -15.04 -8.85
N GLN A 114 3.39 -15.41 -8.19
CA GLN A 114 2.71 -16.68 -8.41
C GLN A 114 2.20 -16.84 -9.84
N LEU A 115 1.67 -15.77 -10.46
CA LEU A 115 1.25 -15.79 -11.86
C LEU A 115 2.41 -16.09 -12.81
N GLY A 116 3.61 -15.55 -12.54
CA GLY A 116 4.81 -15.86 -13.32
C GLY A 116 5.23 -17.33 -13.21
N ALA A 117 5.29 -17.85 -11.99
CA ALA A 117 5.69 -19.24 -11.74
C ALA A 117 4.72 -20.27 -12.36
N SER A 118 3.43 -19.94 -12.49
CA SER A 118 2.45 -20.80 -13.17
C SER A 118 2.53 -20.74 -14.69
N ALA A 119 3.02 -19.64 -15.27
CA ALA A 119 3.14 -19.49 -16.72
C ALA A 119 4.42 -20.11 -17.29
N GLU A 120 5.41 -20.39 -16.44
CA GLU A 120 6.68 -21.07 -16.80
C GLU A 120 6.60 -22.60 -16.68
N ARG A 121 5.51 -23.14 -16.13
CA ARG A 121 5.22 -24.59 -16.07
C ARG A 121 4.37 -25.01 -17.25
#